data_AF-A0A2V0NWP9-F1
#
_entry.id   AF-A0A2V0NWP9-F1
#
_cell.length_a   1.000
_cell.length_b   1.000
_cell.length_c   1.000
_cell.angle_alpha   90.00
_cell.angle_beta   90.00
_cell.angle_gamma   90.00
#
_symmetry.space_group_name_H-M   'P 1'
#
loop_
_entity.id
_entity.type
_entity.pdbx_description
1 polymer ?
#
loop_
_entity_poly.entity_id
_entity_poly.type
_entity_poly.pdbx_seq_one_letter_code
_entity_poly.pdbx_strand_id
1 'polypeptide(L)'
;MEAPESFYENGEVCHSLGGIELSEGALSLRNVEAVLLTAQQQHLRHLRRLQNMRRQAELTVAMHSAWQEKQIAEERRRAQHEAELKQRQAERAAQSREVEERNAAAQEAAKRVQEMWRSAIAEKLDAAKDRTEQMLHQRSLLAEFHRVQTARIEARRRRTYANRERALEERRRALLEKEAQEIRHLEQQQELKLIQEEIKKEEEALASVRREDARQRAEAEAEERALYYALKAEQRDRQLAERKQDSEYQRAVRAEEARQRAAYNQQRAAHAAAIEEARRGHLAVRLEGKMAKVETIMGQREALVREVKHVQLCMARQEQRMRSALETMQRTGKWELPADILDTAAALEAAMANTFAPAAALSREASYSISGRSSPQPQRPATPPGIIAETRVFKPCGRAGPAPPSPVRSARQEAELQRVLEEEIVREMEREQALSEEPDHEARKRLLRQFAEEREAAKARILAVGSREAEAQAEASE
;
A
#
# COMPACT_ATOMS: atom_id res chain seq x y z
N MET A 1 -78.23 -40.99 -117.35
CA MET A 1 -77.48 -39.81 -117.81
C MET A 1 -76.23 -40.37 -118.46
N GLU A 2 -76.07 -40.38 -119.78
CA GLU A 2 -76.85 -39.71 -120.85
C GLU A 2 -77.14 -40.66 -122.03
N ALA A 3 -77.92 -40.16 -122.97
CA ALA A 3 -78.24 -40.65 -124.32
C ALA A 3 -78.40 -39.36 -125.20
N PRO A 4 -78.57 -39.36 -126.55
CA PRO A 4 -79.12 -40.42 -127.42
C PRO A 4 -78.45 -40.49 -128.82
N GLU A 5 -79.25 -40.53 -129.91
CA GLU A 5 -78.93 -40.44 -131.35
C GLU A 5 -78.27 -41.68 -132.02
N SER A 6 -78.78 -42.38 -133.05
CA SER A 6 -79.86 -42.25 -134.08
C SER A 6 -79.51 -41.51 -135.39
N PHE A 7 -79.54 -42.18 -136.56
CA PHE A 7 -79.75 -41.57 -137.90
C PHE A 7 -80.09 -42.66 -138.99
N TYR A 8 -81.08 -42.36 -139.85
CA TYR A 8 -81.56 -42.89 -141.17
C TYR A 8 -80.87 -44.13 -141.85
N GLU A 9 -81.52 -45.04 -142.60
CA GLU A 9 -82.74 -45.06 -143.48
C GLU A 9 -82.52 -44.66 -144.96
N ASN A 10 -82.85 -45.58 -145.91
CA ASN A 10 -82.98 -45.51 -147.40
C ASN A 10 -82.88 -46.96 -147.98
N GLY A 11 -83.49 -47.40 -149.10
CA GLY A 11 -84.49 -46.80 -150.00
C GLY A 11 -84.50 -47.41 -151.43
N GLU A 12 -85.62 -48.01 -151.87
CA GLU A 12 -86.05 -48.20 -153.29
C GLU A 12 -85.19 -49.09 -154.27
N VAL A 13 -85.60 -49.54 -155.48
CA VAL A 13 -86.88 -49.51 -156.26
C VAL A 13 -87.04 -50.77 -157.16
N CYS A 14 -88.20 -50.98 -157.83
CA CYS A 14 -88.52 -52.15 -158.68
C CYS A 14 -88.42 -51.90 -160.21
N HIS A 15 -88.22 -52.94 -161.04
CA HIS A 15 -88.56 -53.01 -162.49
C HIS A 15 -88.44 -54.47 -163.06
N SER A 16 -88.84 -54.74 -164.32
CA SER A 16 -90.20 -55.15 -164.72
C SER A 16 -90.30 -55.52 -166.23
N LEU A 17 -90.93 -56.68 -166.56
CA LEU A 17 -91.60 -57.05 -167.84
C LEU A 17 -90.79 -57.32 -169.14
N GLY A 18 -91.44 -58.08 -170.05
CA GLY A 18 -91.07 -58.33 -171.47
C GLY A 18 -90.36 -59.67 -171.75
N GLY A 19 -90.70 -60.48 -172.75
CA GLY A 19 -91.80 -60.45 -173.76
C GLY A 19 -91.36 -61.01 -175.13
N ILE A 20 -92.31 -61.43 -176.00
CA ILE A 20 -92.17 -61.63 -177.48
C ILE A 20 -91.29 -62.85 -177.92
N GLU A 21 -91.61 -63.70 -178.91
CA GLU A 21 -92.86 -64.06 -179.62
C GLU A 21 -92.73 -65.46 -180.28
N LEU A 22 -93.78 -65.95 -180.95
CA LEU A 22 -93.79 -67.18 -181.75
C LEU A 22 -93.93 -66.87 -183.26
N SER A 23 -93.38 -67.71 -184.13
CA SER A 23 -93.64 -67.68 -185.57
C SER A 23 -93.71 -69.08 -186.17
N GLU A 24 -94.77 -69.38 -186.91
CA GLU A 24 -94.97 -70.66 -187.61
C GLU A 24 -94.36 -70.64 -189.02
N GLY A 25 -93.72 -71.74 -189.45
CA GLY A 25 -93.21 -71.84 -190.82
C GLY A 25 -92.50 -73.16 -191.17
N ALA A 26 -92.89 -73.74 -192.31
CA ALA A 26 -92.21 -74.81 -193.05
C ALA A 26 -91.86 -76.11 -192.29
N LEU A 27 -92.74 -77.11 -192.41
CA LEU A 27 -92.44 -78.51 -192.10
C LEU A 27 -91.29 -79.05 -192.97
N SER A 28 -90.24 -79.56 -192.33
CA SER A 28 -89.10 -80.22 -192.98
C SER A 28 -88.70 -81.47 -192.20
N LEU A 29 -88.65 -82.62 -192.87
CA LEU A 29 -88.33 -83.93 -192.29
C LEU A 29 -86.83 -84.14 -191.99
N ARG A 30 -86.12 -83.06 -191.64
CA ARG A 30 -84.77 -83.07 -191.05
C ARG A 30 -84.73 -82.53 -189.60
N ASN A 31 -85.84 -82.03 -189.07
CA ASN A 31 -85.82 -81.25 -187.82
C ASN A 31 -85.81 -82.08 -186.52
N VAL A 32 -86.06 -83.40 -186.57
CA VAL A 32 -86.20 -84.24 -185.36
C VAL A 32 -84.88 -84.34 -184.58
N GLU A 33 -83.75 -84.52 -185.26
CA GLU A 33 -82.42 -84.61 -184.62
C GLU A 33 -82.06 -83.29 -183.93
N ALA A 34 -82.38 -82.15 -184.54
CA ALA A 34 -82.11 -80.83 -183.96
C ALA A 34 -82.91 -80.57 -182.67
N VAL A 35 -84.16 -81.05 -182.57
CA VAL A 35 -84.98 -80.96 -181.36
C VAL A 35 -84.42 -81.83 -180.24
N LEU A 36 -83.97 -83.06 -180.53
CA LEU A 36 -83.33 -83.92 -179.53
C LEU A 36 -81.99 -83.34 -179.03
N LEU A 37 -81.16 -82.81 -179.93
CA LEU A 37 -79.86 -82.25 -179.59
C LEU A 37 -80.01 -80.94 -178.77
N THR A 38 -81.00 -80.11 -179.08
CA THR A 38 -81.32 -78.91 -178.27
C THR A 38 -81.92 -79.27 -176.90
N ALA A 39 -82.80 -80.27 -176.81
CA ALA A 39 -83.30 -80.77 -175.52
C ALA A 39 -82.18 -81.32 -174.63
N GLN A 40 -81.24 -82.10 -175.20
CA GLN A 40 -80.08 -82.63 -174.48
C GLN A 40 -79.16 -81.50 -173.99
N GLN A 41 -78.93 -80.47 -174.80
CA GLN A 41 -78.21 -79.25 -174.37
C GLN A 41 -78.94 -78.49 -173.25
N GLN A 42 -80.27 -78.38 -173.30
CA GLN A 42 -81.04 -77.73 -172.22
C GLN A 42 -80.93 -78.52 -170.91
N HIS A 43 -81.00 -79.85 -170.95
CA HIS A 43 -80.81 -80.68 -169.76
C HIS A 43 -79.42 -80.48 -169.12
N LEU A 44 -78.35 -80.44 -169.93
CA LEU A 44 -77.00 -80.13 -169.46
C LEU A 44 -76.86 -78.70 -168.89
N ARG A 45 -77.57 -77.71 -169.46
CA ARG A 45 -77.63 -76.34 -168.90
C ARG A 45 -78.35 -76.31 -167.56
N HIS A 46 -79.42 -77.08 -167.38
CA HIS A 46 -80.13 -77.21 -166.09
C HIS A 46 -79.28 -77.90 -165.02
N LEU A 47 -78.58 -78.99 -165.35
CA LEU A 47 -77.65 -79.64 -164.41
C LEU A 47 -76.52 -78.71 -163.96
N ARG A 48 -75.92 -77.92 -164.89
CA ARG A 48 -74.92 -76.90 -164.54
C ARG A 48 -75.49 -75.79 -163.66
N ARG A 49 -76.73 -75.34 -163.90
CA ARG A 49 -77.42 -74.38 -163.01
C ARG A 49 -77.64 -74.96 -161.61
N LEU A 50 -78.10 -76.20 -161.48
CA LEU A 50 -78.30 -76.86 -160.18
C LEU A 50 -76.97 -77.07 -159.43
N GLN A 51 -75.90 -77.44 -160.12
CA GLN A 51 -74.56 -77.54 -159.51
C GLN A 51 -74.02 -76.18 -159.06
N ASN A 52 -74.25 -75.10 -159.82
CA ASN A 52 -73.86 -73.75 -159.42
C ASN A 52 -74.70 -73.24 -158.23
N MET A 53 -76.03 -73.42 -158.26
CA MET A 53 -76.93 -73.11 -157.14
C MET A 53 -76.50 -73.84 -155.87
N ARG A 54 -76.16 -75.14 -155.97
CA ARG A 54 -75.67 -75.94 -154.85
C ARG A 54 -74.34 -75.41 -154.30
N ARG A 55 -73.36 -75.10 -155.17
CA ARG A 55 -72.08 -74.50 -154.75
C ARG A 55 -72.24 -73.12 -154.12
N GLN A 56 -73.19 -72.31 -154.61
CA GLN A 56 -73.52 -71.02 -154.00
C GLN A 56 -74.16 -71.20 -152.61
N ALA A 57 -75.09 -72.16 -152.46
CA ALA A 57 -75.65 -72.51 -151.16
C ALA A 57 -74.57 -73.00 -150.18
N GLU A 58 -73.73 -73.95 -150.61
CA GLU A 58 -72.60 -74.48 -149.82
C GLU A 58 -71.62 -73.36 -149.40
N LEU A 59 -71.32 -72.41 -150.29
CA LEU A 59 -70.53 -71.21 -149.96
C LEU A 59 -71.23 -70.29 -148.95
N THR A 60 -72.54 -70.02 -149.09
CA THR A 60 -73.27 -69.17 -148.13
C THR A 60 -73.39 -69.82 -146.75
N VAL A 61 -73.55 -71.15 -146.68
CA VAL A 61 -73.56 -71.91 -145.43
C VAL A 61 -72.18 -71.85 -144.77
N ALA A 62 -71.10 -72.11 -145.52
CA ALA A 62 -69.74 -72.03 -145.00
C ALA A 62 -69.34 -70.61 -144.54
N MET A 63 -69.79 -69.57 -145.26
CA MET A 63 -69.59 -68.18 -144.86
C MET A 63 -70.37 -67.85 -143.57
N HIS A 64 -71.59 -68.35 -143.43
CA HIS A 64 -72.40 -68.12 -142.24
C HIS A 64 -71.88 -68.89 -141.02
N SER A 65 -71.42 -70.14 -141.17
CA SER A 65 -70.80 -70.90 -140.08
C SER A 65 -69.47 -70.27 -139.65
N ALA A 66 -68.61 -69.86 -140.59
CA ALA A 66 -67.37 -69.14 -140.27
C ALA A 66 -67.63 -67.80 -139.57
N TRP A 67 -68.73 -67.11 -139.91
CA TRP A 67 -69.15 -65.89 -139.21
C TRP A 67 -69.65 -66.19 -137.78
N GLN A 68 -70.45 -67.24 -137.59
CA GLN A 68 -70.89 -67.68 -136.25
C GLN A 68 -69.71 -68.13 -135.39
N GLU A 69 -68.78 -68.91 -135.93
CA GLU A 69 -67.54 -69.31 -135.25
C GLU A 69 -66.69 -68.10 -134.86
N LYS A 70 -66.61 -67.08 -135.72
CA LYS A 70 -65.94 -65.80 -135.40
C LYS A 70 -66.62 -65.05 -134.26
N GLN A 71 -67.97 -64.98 -134.23
CA GLN A 71 -68.70 -64.36 -133.11
C GLN A 71 -68.43 -65.12 -131.82
N ILE A 72 -68.57 -66.45 -131.80
CA ILE A 72 -68.30 -67.29 -130.63
C ILE A 72 -66.84 -67.14 -130.16
N ALA A 73 -65.89 -66.99 -131.08
CA ALA A 73 -64.48 -66.75 -130.75
C ALA A 73 -64.24 -65.34 -130.18
N GLU A 74 -64.93 -64.31 -130.68
CA GLU A 74 -64.87 -62.95 -130.11
C GLU A 74 -65.54 -62.87 -128.74
N GLU A 75 -66.71 -63.50 -128.54
CA GLU A 75 -67.38 -63.61 -127.24
C GLU A 75 -66.49 -64.31 -126.22
N ARG A 76 -65.83 -65.43 -126.59
CA ARG A 76 -64.85 -66.11 -125.73
C ARG A 76 -63.68 -65.21 -125.35
N ARG A 77 -63.15 -64.41 -126.28
CA ARG A 77 -62.07 -63.43 -125.99
C ARG A 77 -62.55 -62.31 -125.06
N ARG A 78 -63.76 -61.79 -125.26
CA ARG A 78 -64.37 -60.77 -124.37
C ARG A 78 -64.56 -61.34 -122.95
N ALA A 79 -65.13 -62.54 -122.83
CA ALA A 79 -65.29 -63.24 -121.56
C ALA A 79 -63.95 -63.55 -120.87
N GLN A 80 -62.90 -63.91 -121.62
CA GLN A 80 -61.56 -64.11 -121.09
C GLN A 80 -60.95 -62.81 -120.55
N HIS A 81 -61.02 -61.70 -121.29
CA HIS A 81 -60.54 -60.41 -120.79
C HIS A 81 -61.37 -59.87 -119.62
N GLU A 82 -62.68 -60.09 -119.60
CA GLU A 82 -63.51 -59.79 -118.43
C GLU A 82 -63.10 -60.60 -117.19
N ALA A 83 -62.80 -61.90 -117.36
CA ALA A 83 -62.33 -62.75 -116.28
C ALA A 83 -60.95 -62.30 -115.77
N GLU A 84 -60.01 -61.98 -116.68
CA GLU A 84 -58.69 -61.43 -116.37
C GLU A 84 -58.78 -60.08 -115.62
N LEU A 85 -59.68 -59.19 -116.05
CA LEU A 85 -59.93 -57.91 -115.38
C LEU A 85 -60.56 -58.10 -113.99
N LYS A 86 -61.52 -59.03 -113.84
CA LYS A 86 -62.13 -59.37 -112.54
C LYS A 86 -61.12 -60.01 -111.59
N GLN A 87 -60.22 -60.86 -112.10
CA GLN A 87 -59.09 -61.42 -111.33
C GLN A 87 -58.13 -60.30 -110.87
N ARG A 88 -57.66 -59.44 -111.77
CA ARG A 88 -56.79 -58.30 -111.42
C ARG A 88 -57.45 -57.31 -110.44
N GLN A 89 -58.77 -57.14 -110.49
CA GLN A 89 -59.52 -56.36 -109.50
C GLN A 89 -59.56 -57.05 -108.14
N ALA A 90 -59.80 -58.37 -108.11
CA ALA A 90 -59.78 -59.17 -106.87
C ALA A 90 -58.37 -59.22 -106.23
N GLU A 91 -57.31 -59.39 -107.03
CA GLU A 91 -55.92 -59.33 -106.59
C GLU A 91 -55.58 -57.97 -105.98
N ARG A 92 -55.94 -56.86 -106.63
CA ARG A 92 -55.75 -55.51 -106.09
C ARG A 92 -56.53 -55.28 -104.80
N ALA A 93 -57.75 -55.80 -104.69
CA ALA A 93 -58.57 -55.71 -103.48
C ALA A 93 -58.03 -56.58 -102.33
N ALA A 94 -57.41 -57.73 -102.64
CA ALA A 94 -56.71 -58.55 -101.65
C ALA A 94 -55.43 -57.83 -101.16
N GLN A 95 -54.64 -57.28 -102.09
CA GLN A 95 -53.44 -56.49 -101.78
C GLN A 95 -53.75 -55.23 -100.98
N SER A 96 -54.85 -54.52 -101.29
CA SER A 96 -55.25 -53.34 -100.49
C SER A 96 -55.64 -53.72 -99.07
N ARG A 97 -56.39 -54.81 -98.89
CA ARG A 97 -56.72 -55.34 -97.55
C ARG A 97 -55.49 -55.78 -96.77
N GLU A 98 -54.56 -56.48 -97.40
CA GLU A 98 -53.31 -56.89 -96.74
C GLU A 98 -52.47 -55.67 -96.32
N VAL A 99 -52.45 -54.60 -97.14
CA VAL A 99 -51.81 -53.34 -96.78
C VAL A 99 -52.57 -52.62 -95.65
N GLU A 100 -53.91 -52.63 -95.64
CA GLU A 100 -54.74 -52.09 -94.56
C GLU A 100 -54.52 -52.84 -93.24
N GLU A 101 -54.47 -54.18 -93.26
CA GLU A 101 -54.19 -55.04 -92.10
C GLU A 101 -52.77 -54.81 -91.56
N ARG A 102 -51.76 -54.77 -92.45
CA ARG A 102 -50.37 -54.45 -92.06
C ARG A 102 -50.25 -53.04 -91.48
N ASN A 103 -50.98 -52.06 -92.02
CA ASN A 103 -51.03 -50.69 -91.51
C ASN A 103 -51.75 -50.61 -90.15
N ALA A 104 -52.84 -51.34 -89.96
CA ALA A 104 -53.55 -51.43 -88.69
C ALA A 104 -52.68 -52.07 -87.59
N ALA A 105 -52.01 -53.19 -87.91
CA ALA A 105 -51.06 -53.83 -87.01
C ALA A 105 -49.86 -52.93 -86.66
N ALA A 106 -49.35 -52.16 -87.62
CA ALA A 106 -48.30 -51.17 -87.38
C ALA A 106 -48.78 -50.00 -86.48
N GLN A 107 -50.01 -49.54 -86.65
CA GLN A 107 -50.62 -48.53 -85.77
C GLN A 107 -50.87 -49.07 -84.36
N GLU A 108 -51.28 -50.32 -84.20
CA GLU A 108 -51.38 -50.95 -82.88
C GLU A 108 -50.01 -51.12 -82.21
N ALA A 109 -49.00 -51.58 -82.93
CA ALA A 109 -47.64 -51.65 -82.42
C ALA A 109 -47.13 -50.27 -81.98
N ALA A 110 -47.39 -49.23 -82.77
CA ALA A 110 -47.05 -47.85 -82.43
C ALA A 110 -47.80 -47.35 -81.17
N LYS A 111 -49.10 -47.68 -81.01
CA LYS A 111 -49.88 -47.36 -79.79
C LYS A 111 -49.29 -48.05 -78.56
N ARG A 112 -49.05 -49.36 -78.62
CA ARG A 112 -48.45 -50.15 -77.52
C ARG A 112 -47.06 -49.61 -77.13
N VAL A 113 -46.25 -49.21 -78.12
CA VAL A 113 -44.96 -48.54 -77.87
C VAL A 113 -45.15 -47.18 -77.21
N GLN A 114 -46.08 -46.34 -77.67
CA GLN A 114 -46.40 -45.05 -77.02
C GLN A 114 -46.91 -45.24 -75.58
N GLU A 115 -47.69 -46.29 -75.31
CA GLU A 115 -48.20 -46.64 -73.99
C GLU A 115 -47.07 -47.08 -73.05
N MET A 116 -46.14 -47.93 -73.50
CA MET A 116 -44.93 -48.28 -72.73
C MET A 116 -44.02 -47.07 -72.50
N TRP A 117 -43.89 -46.15 -73.46
CA TRP A 117 -43.16 -44.90 -73.22
C TRP A 117 -43.88 -44.01 -72.20
N ARG A 118 -45.21 -43.95 -72.20
CA ARG A 118 -45.99 -43.21 -71.21
C ARG A 118 -45.87 -43.82 -69.81
N SER A 119 -45.94 -45.15 -69.66
CA SER A 119 -45.74 -45.80 -68.35
C SER A 119 -44.31 -45.61 -67.85
N ALA A 120 -43.30 -45.84 -68.70
CA ALA A 120 -41.89 -45.66 -68.34
C ALA A 120 -41.52 -44.18 -68.05
N ILE A 121 -42.30 -43.21 -68.55
CA ILE A 121 -42.18 -41.79 -68.17
C ILE A 121 -42.88 -41.54 -66.83
N ALA A 122 -44.08 -42.09 -66.60
CA ALA A 122 -44.79 -41.99 -65.33
C ALA A 122 -43.97 -42.60 -64.17
N GLU A 123 -43.49 -43.83 -64.32
CA GLU A 123 -42.60 -44.52 -63.36
C GLU A 123 -41.34 -43.69 -63.04
N LYS A 124 -40.74 -43.03 -64.03
CA LYS A 124 -39.59 -42.13 -63.82
C LYS A 124 -39.94 -40.82 -63.13
N LEU A 125 -41.14 -40.29 -63.35
CA LEU A 125 -41.64 -39.12 -62.65
C LEU A 125 -41.98 -39.45 -61.19
N ASP A 126 -42.61 -40.58 -60.93
CA ASP A 126 -42.95 -41.03 -59.58
C ASP A 126 -41.69 -41.40 -58.78
N ALA A 127 -40.76 -42.16 -59.37
CA ALA A 127 -39.45 -42.40 -58.76
C ALA A 127 -38.59 -41.12 -58.59
N ALA A 128 -38.93 -40.02 -59.27
CA ALA A 128 -38.34 -38.70 -59.01
C ALA A 128 -39.04 -37.98 -57.86
N LYS A 129 -40.37 -38.06 -57.74
CA LYS A 129 -41.13 -37.56 -56.58
C LYS A 129 -40.64 -38.24 -55.30
N ASP A 130 -40.56 -39.57 -55.27
CA ASP A 130 -40.10 -40.36 -54.14
C ASP A 130 -38.73 -39.88 -53.63
N ARG A 131 -37.78 -39.62 -54.55
CA ARG A 131 -36.46 -39.07 -54.21
C ARG A 131 -36.54 -37.67 -53.65
N THR A 132 -37.41 -36.80 -54.19
CA THR A 132 -37.60 -35.46 -53.62
C THR A 132 -38.27 -35.50 -52.25
N GLU A 133 -39.22 -36.39 -52.01
CA GLU A 133 -39.87 -36.58 -50.72
C GLU A 133 -38.91 -37.17 -49.68
N GLN A 134 -38.10 -38.15 -50.05
CA GLN A 134 -37.00 -38.67 -49.22
C GLN A 134 -35.99 -37.56 -48.87
N MET A 135 -35.59 -36.73 -49.83
CA MET A 135 -34.70 -35.58 -49.59
C MET A 135 -35.34 -34.51 -48.70
N LEU A 136 -36.65 -34.28 -48.82
CA LEU A 136 -37.40 -33.36 -47.95
C LEU A 136 -37.52 -33.92 -46.53
N HIS A 137 -37.77 -35.23 -46.38
CA HIS A 137 -37.83 -35.91 -45.08
C HIS A 137 -36.46 -35.93 -44.38
N GLN A 138 -35.37 -36.19 -45.11
CA GLN A 138 -34.01 -36.06 -44.57
C GLN A 138 -33.73 -34.61 -44.13
N ARG A 139 -34.17 -33.61 -44.90
CA ARG A 139 -34.07 -32.19 -44.53
C ARG A 139 -34.91 -31.83 -43.29
N SER A 140 -36.12 -32.38 -43.12
CA SER A 140 -36.93 -32.14 -41.93
C SER A 140 -36.32 -32.78 -40.68
N LEU A 141 -35.81 -34.01 -40.77
CA LEU A 141 -35.09 -34.68 -39.68
C LEU A 141 -33.83 -33.90 -39.26
N LEU A 142 -33.05 -33.40 -40.22
CA LEU A 142 -31.89 -32.53 -39.93
C LEU A 142 -32.33 -31.20 -39.29
N ALA A 143 -33.41 -30.57 -39.77
CA ALA A 143 -33.94 -29.34 -39.18
C ALA A 143 -34.44 -29.55 -37.75
N GLU A 144 -35.08 -30.68 -37.44
CA GLU A 144 -35.49 -31.07 -36.10
C GLU A 144 -34.30 -31.37 -35.19
N PHE A 145 -33.29 -32.10 -35.67
CA PHE A 145 -32.04 -32.29 -34.96
C PHE A 145 -31.37 -30.95 -34.61
N HIS A 146 -31.29 -30.02 -35.57
CA HIS A 146 -30.75 -28.68 -35.32
C HIS A 146 -31.60 -27.89 -34.30
N ARG A 147 -32.93 -27.95 -34.35
CA ARG A 147 -33.83 -27.35 -33.33
C ARG A 147 -33.59 -27.91 -31.93
N VAL A 148 -33.40 -29.23 -31.82
CA VAL A 148 -33.08 -29.89 -30.53
C VAL A 148 -31.70 -29.48 -30.03
N GLN A 149 -30.69 -29.37 -30.91
CA GLN A 149 -29.35 -28.93 -30.52
C GLN A 149 -29.33 -27.44 -30.11
N THR A 150 -30.01 -26.54 -30.82
CA THR A 150 -30.09 -25.13 -30.43
C THR A 150 -30.83 -24.97 -29.09
N ALA A 151 -31.96 -25.66 -28.90
CA ALA A 151 -32.67 -25.68 -27.62
C ALA A 151 -31.79 -26.23 -26.47
N ARG A 152 -30.97 -27.26 -26.73
CA ARG A 152 -30.01 -27.81 -25.74
C ARG A 152 -28.88 -26.84 -25.41
N ILE A 153 -28.38 -26.10 -26.39
CA ILE A 153 -27.36 -25.04 -26.22
C ILE A 153 -27.94 -23.86 -25.44
N GLU A 154 -29.16 -23.42 -25.75
CA GLU A 154 -29.87 -22.40 -24.98
C GLU A 154 -30.15 -22.84 -23.55
N ALA A 155 -30.62 -24.07 -23.32
CA ALA A 155 -30.85 -24.60 -21.99
C ALA A 155 -29.55 -24.66 -21.16
N ARG A 156 -28.40 -24.97 -21.79
CA ARG A 156 -27.08 -24.85 -21.16
C ARG A 156 -26.77 -23.39 -20.82
N ARG A 157 -26.87 -22.46 -21.78
CA ARG A 157 -26.63 -21.01 -21.55
C ARG A 157 -27.49 -20.46 -20.41
N ARG A 158 -28.80 -20.73 -20.41
CA ARG A 158 -29.74 -20.31 -19.35
C ARG A 158 -29.34 -20.84 -17.97
N ARG A 159 -28.86 -22.09 -17.86
CA ARG A 159 -28.30 -22.64 -16.60
C ARG A 159 -27.01 -21.92 -16.20
N THR A 160 -26.11 -21.63 -17.14
CA THR A 160 -24.87 -20.88 -16.85
C THR A 160 -25.16 -19.47 -16.37
N TYR A 161 -26.13 -18.76 -16.96
CA TYR A 161 -26.56 -17.44 -16.48
C TYR A 161 -27.19 -17.51 -15.10
N ALA A 162 -28.17 -18.41 -14.87
CA ALA A 162 -28.81 -18.56 -13.56
C ALA A 162 -27.82 -18.94 -12.45
N ASN A 163 -26.81 -19.78 -12.76
CA ASN A 163 -25.75 -20.11 -11.80
C ASN A 163 -24.83 -18.90 -11.54
N ARG A 164 -24.54 -18.08 -12.55
CA ARG A 164 -23.76 -16.83 -12.40
C ARG A 164 -24.52 -15.77 -11.60
N GLU A 165 -25.84 -15.67 -11.79
CA GLU A 165 -26.71 -14.77 -11.02
C GLU A 165 -26.74 -15.19 -9.55
N ARG A 166 -26.96 -16.48 -9.24
CA ARG A 166 -26.85 -17.02 -7.88
C ARG A 166 -25.49 -16.75 -7.24
N ALA A 167 -24.39 -17.01 -7.95
CA ALA A 167 -23.05 -16.73 -7.45
C ALA A 167 -22.79 -15.22 -7.22
N LEU A 168 -23.48 -14.32 -7.93
CA LEU A 168 -23.43 -12.88 -7.68
C LEU A 168 -24.32 -12.46 -6.50
N GLU A 169 -25.48 -13.10 -6.29
CA GLU A 169 -26.30 -12.92 -5.09
C GLU A 169 -25.61 -13.43 -3.83
N GLU A 170 -25.00 -14.61 -3.88
CA GLU A 170 -24.19 -15.19 -2.80
C GLU A 170 -23.02 -14.27 -2.44
N ARG A 171 -22.31 -13.72 -3.45
CA ARG A 171 -21.25 -12.71 -3.23
C ARG A 171 -21.80 -11.42 -2.62
N ARG A 172 -22.98 -10.95 -3.02
CA ARG A 172 -23.63 -9.77 -2.41
C ARG A 172 -24.00 -10.03 -0.95
N ARG A 173 -24.55 -11.21 -0.62
CA ARG A 173 -24.85 -11.61 0.76
C ARG A 173 -23.58 -11.69 1.60
N ALA A 174 -22.53 -12.33 1.08
CA ALA A 174 -21.23 -12.42 1.76
C ALA A 174 -20.52 -11.06 1.94
N LEU A 175 -20.80 -10.06 1.10
CA LEU A 175 -20.35 -8.68 1.32
C LEU A 175 -21.16 -7.98 2.42
N LEU A 176 -22.49 -8.06 2.37
CA LEU A 176 -23.37 -7.50 3.41
C LEU A 176 -23.12 -8.15 4.79
N GLU A 177 -22.80 -9.44 4.84
CA GLU A 177 -22.41 -10.16 6.05
C GLU A 177 -21.05 -9.69 6.59
N LYS A 178 -20.10 -9.32 5.71
CA LYS A 178 -18.83 -8.70 6.11
C LYS A 178 -19.01 -7.27 6.60
N GLU A 179 -19.78 -6.45 5.89
CA GLU A 179 -20.15 -5.10 6.32
C GLU A 179 -20.82 -5.13 7.71
N ALA A 180 -21.73 -6.08 7.95
CA ALA A 180 -22.33 -6.29 9.27
C ALA A 180 -21.35 -6.80 10.34
N GLN A 181 -20.31 -7.57 9.98
CA GLN A 181 -19.23 -7.96 10.90
C GLN A 181 -18.30 -6.78 11.21
N GLU A 182 -17.97 -5.96 10.22
CA GLU A 182 -17.15 -4.75 10.38
C GLU A 182 -17.87 -3.70 11.23
N ILE A 183 -19.18 -3.50 11.03
CA ILE A 183 -20.02 -2.65 11.91
C ILE A 183 -19.97 -3.15 13.35
N ARG A 184 -20.23 -4.45 13.59
CA ARG A 184 -20.16 -5.04 14.95
C ARG A 184 -18.79 -4.91 15.59
N HIS A 185 -17.72 -5.04 14.81
CA HIS A 185 -16.35 -4.85 15.30
C HIS A 185 -16.06 -3.37 15.61
N LEU A 186 -16.61 -2.42 14.85
CA LEU A 186 -16.53 -0.99 15.14
C LEU A 186 -17.38 -0.59 16.36
N GLU A 187 -18.52 -1.23 16.58
CA GLU A 187 -19.35 -1.10 17.79
C GLU A 187 -18.56 -1.61 19.01
N GLN A 188 -18.00 -2.83 18.95
CA GLN A 188 -17.12 -3.37 19.99
C GLN A 188 -15.90 -2.49 20.26
N GLN A 189 -15.30 -1.89 19.23
CA GLN A 189 -14.21 -0.91 19.42
C GLN A 189 -14.65 0.41 20.06
N GLN A 190 -15.93 0.79 19.95
CA GLN A 190 -16.48 1.95 20.64
C GLN A 190 -16.80 1.60 22.10
N GLU A 191 -17.43 0.46 22.36
CA GLU A 191 -17.64 -0.08 23.72
C GLU A 191 -16.31 -0.19 24.48
N LEU A 192 -15.28 -0.79 23.87
CA LEU A 192 -13.95 -0.90 24.47
C LEU A 192 -13.27 0.46 24.73
N LYS A 193 -13.55 1.49 23.92
CA LYS A 193 -13.06 2.85 24.17
C LYS A 193 -13.78 3.50 25.35
N LEU A 194 -15.10 3.36 25.43
CA LEU A 194 -15.90 3.86 26.55
C LEU A 194 -15.45 3.21 27.87
N ILE A 195 -15.28 1.88 27.88
CA ILE A 195 -14.73 1.13 29.03
C ILE A 195 -13.30 1.61 29.38
N GLN A 196 -12.43 1.86 28.40
CA GLN A 196 -11.09 2.41 28.66
C GLN A 196 -11.12 3.85 29.20
N GLU A 197 -12.10 4.66 28.82
CA GLU A 197 -12.28 6.00 29.37
C GLU A 197 -12.88 5.97 30.78
N GLU A 198 -13.76 5.01 31.09
CA GLU A 198 -14.27 4.78 32.44
C GLU A 198 -13.16 4.28 33.37
N ILE A 199 -12.39 3.27 32.96
CA ILE A 199 -11.21 2.80 33.70
C ILE A 199 -10.22 3.95 33.96
N LYS A 200 -9.95 4.82 32.98
CA LYS A 200 -9.08 5.99 33.19
C LYS A 200 -9.65 6.99 34.20
N LYS A 201 -10.96 7.24 34.20
CA LYS A 201 -11.62 8.12 35.18
C LYS A 201 -11.54 7.51 36.59
N GLU A 202 -11.70 6.20 36.72
CA GLU A 202 -11.51 5.48 37.99
C GLU A 202 -10.04 5.47 38.45
N GLU A 203 -9.08 5.24 37.55
CA GLU A 203 -7.64 5.31 37.85
C GLU A 203 -7.20 6.73 38.24
N GLU A 204 -7.73 7.77 37.58
CA GLU A 204 -7.48 9.17 37.94
C GLU A 204 -8.09 9.55 39.29
N ALA A 205 -9.29 9.06 39.62
CA ALA A 205 -9.91 9.24 40.93
C ALA A 205 -9.16 8.48 42.04
N LEU A 206 -8.74 7.24 41.79
CA LEU A 206 -7.86 6.50 42.70
C LEU A 206 -6.50 7.18 42.85
N ALA A 207 -5.99 7.84 41.80
CA ALA A 207 -4.77 8.63 41.86
C ALA A 207 -4.95 9.96 42.60
N SER A 208 -6.10 10.63 42.55
CA SER A 208 -6.37 11.81 43.37
C SER A 208 -6.48 11.45 44.85
N VAL A 209 -7.23 10.39 45.20
CA VAL A 209 -7.28 9.88 46.59
C VAL A 209 -5.89 9.51 47.09
N ARG A 210 -5.09 8.77 46.30
CA ARG A 210 -3.69 8.44 46.68
C ARG A 210 -2.79 9.68 46.85
N ARG A 211 -3.04 10.77 46.11
CA ARG A 211 -2.31 12.05 46.27
C ARG A 211 -2.76 12.80 47.52
N GLU A 212 -4.03 12.71 47.88
CA GLU A 212 -4.59 13.32 49.10
C GLU A 212 -4.15 12.56 50.35
N ASP A 213 -4.22 11.23 50.34
CA ASP A 213 -3.58 10.34 51.33
C ASP A 213 -2.10 10.69 51.55
N ALA A 214 -1.34 10.88 50.47
CA ALA A 214 0.09 11.20 50.54
C ALA A 214 0.33 12.61 51.09
N ARG A 215 -0.55 13.58 50.81
CA ARG A 215 -0.51 14.93 51.41
C ARG A 215 -0.81 14.88 52.90
N GLN A 216 -1.90 14.23 53.31
CA GLN A 216 -2.27 14.08 54.72
C GLN A 216 -1.17 13.40 55.55
N ARG A 217 -0.50 12.38 54.99
CA ARG A 217 0.67 11.75 55.64
C ARG A 217 1.87 12.70 55.72
N ALA A 218 2.17 13.45 54.66
CA ALA A 218 3.26 14.42 54.66
C ALA A 218 2.99 15.61 55.59
N GLU A 219 1.72 16.02 55.74
CA GLU A 219 1.25 17.04 56.67
C GLU A 219 1.35 16.54 58.12
N ALA A 220 0.87 15.33 58.42
CA ALA A 220 1.04 14.70 59.74
C ALA A 220 2.53 14.51 60.10
N GLU A 221 3.37 14.03 59.18
CA GLU A 221 4.83 13.96 59.41
C GLU A 221 5.44 15.35 59.61
N ALA A 222 4.95 16.40 58.94
CA ALA A 222 5.42 17.76 59.14
C ALA A 222 5.00 18.32 60.52
N GLU A 223 3.78 18.02 60.98
CA GLU A 223 3.29 18.37 62.32
C GLU A 223 4.08 17.64 63.42
N GLU A 224 4.30 16.32 63.30
CA GLU A 224 5.14 15.55 64.23
C GLU A 224 6.56 16.12 64.31
N ARG A 225 7.17 16.44 63.16
CA ARG A 225 8.49 17.08 63.09
C ARG A 225 8.47 18.47 63.72
N ALA A 226 7.43 19.27 63.48
CA ALA A 226 7.28 20.60 64.07
C ALA A 226 7.15 20.53 65.61
N LEU A 227 6.34 19.60 66.13
CA LEU A 227 6.22 19.33 67.57
C LEU A 227 7.55 18.87 68.18
N TYR A 228 8.28 17.96 67.51
CA TYR A 228 9.60 17.53 67.93
C TYR A 228 10.60 18.70 67.98
N TYR A 229 10.64 19.55 66.95
CA TYR A 229 11.53 20.71 66.92
C TYR A 229 11.13 21.82 67.91
N ALA A 230 9.84 22.03 68.17
CA ALA A 230 9.34 22.95 69.19
C ALA A 230 9.76 22.49 70.60
N LEU A 231 9.52 21.23 70.95
CA LEU A 231 9.92 20.65 72.23
C LEU A 231 11.46 20.68 72.41
N LYS A 232 12.22 20.51 71.32
CA LYS A 232 13.69 20.64 71.30
C LYS A 232 14.18 22.10 71.36
N ALA A 233 13.37 23.07 70.92
CA ALA A 233 13.63 24.49 71.12
C ALA A 233 13.40 24.87 72.58
N GLU A 234 12.27 24.48 73.18
CA GLU A 234 12.01 24.68 74.61
C GLU A 234 13.14 24.10 75.50
N GLN A 235 13.62 22.89 75.20
CA GLN A 235 14.75 22.31 75.93
C GLN A 235 16.04 23.13 75.81
N ARG A 236 16.31 23.74 74.65
CA ARG A 236 17.43 24.66 74.47
C ARG A 236 17.23 25.98 75.20
N ASP A 237 16.02 26.53 75.17
CA ASP A 237 15.72 27.79 75.85
C ASP A 237 15.76 27.65 77.37
N ARG A 238 15.35 26.50 77.92
CA ARG A 238 15.58 26.14 79.33
C ARG A 238 17.08 26.08 79.66
N GLN A 239 17.89 25.38 78.86
CA GLN A 239 19.36 25.35 79.02
C GLN A 239 20.02 26.73 78.88
N LEU A 240 19.47 27.63 78.04
CA LEU A 240 19.94 29.00 77.91
C LEU A 240 19.48 29.89 79.08
N ALA A 241 18.34 29.62 79.69
CA ALA A 241 17.88 30.28 80.91
C ALA A 241 18.71 29.86 82.13
N GLU A 242 18.96 28.57 82.30
CA GLU A 242 19.87 28.01 83.32
C GLU A 242 21.26 28.66 83.22
N ARG A 243 21.87 28.66 82.02
CA ARG A 243 23.19 29.31 81.80
C ARG A 243 23.18 30.82 82.01
N LYS A 244 22.06 31.51 81.81
CA LYS A 244 21.92 32.94 82.16
C LYS A 244 21.93 33.10 83.69
N GLN A 245 21.12 32.32 84.41
CA GLN A 245 21.07 32.32 85.87
C GLN A 245 22.44 31.98 86.49
N ASP A 246 23.15 30.97 85.98
CA ASP A 246 24.53 30.66 86.36
C ASP A 246 25.48 31.85 86.14
N SER A 247 25.36 32.53 84.99
CA SER A 247 26.19 33.69 84.68
C SER A 247 25.87 34.91 85.56
N GLU A 248 24.62 35.07 85.98
CA GLU A 248 24.15 36.13 86.86
C GLU A 248 24.54 35.85 88.32
N TYR A 249 24.44 34.60 88.77
CA TYR A 249 24.99 34.14 90.05
C TYR A 249 26.51 34.35 90.11
N GLN A 250 27.25 33.97 89.06
CA GLN A 250 28.69 34.25 88.99
C GLN A 250 29.02 35.75 88.96
N ARG A 251 28.18 36.60 88.36
CA ARG A 251 28.34 38.06 88.42
C ARG A 251 28.08 38.58 89.84
N ALA A 252 27.08 38.06 90.54
CA ALA A 252 26.76 38.42 91.92
C ALA A 252 27.93 38.05 92.86
N VAL A 253 28.41 36.80 92.82
CA VAL A 253 29.56 36.34 93.62
C VAL A 253 30.81 37.20 93.36
N ARG A 254 31.14 37.48 92.08
CA ARG A 254 32.27 38.36 91.74
C ARG A 254 32.08 39.82 92.22
N ALA A 255 30.84 40.32 92.25
CA ALA A 255 30.52 41.64 92.78
C ALA A 255 30.65 41.69 94.31
N GLU A 256 30.31 40.61 95.02
CA GLU A 256 30.51 40.50 96.46
C GLU A 256 31.99 40.34 96.83
N GLU A 257 32.75 39.52 96.10
CA GLU A 257 34.21 39.49 96.20
C GLU A 257 34.83 40.88 95.96
N ALA A 258 34.35 41.63 94.95
CA ALA A 258 34.82 42.98 94.68
C ALA A 258 34.51 43.95 95.83
N ARG A 259 33.31 43.85 96.45
CA ARG A 259 32.96 44.61 97.66
C ARG A 259 33.86 44.26 98.85
N GLN A 260 34.13 42.97 99.09
CA GLN A 260 35.02 42.51 100.15
C GLN A 260 36.46 43.03 99.94
N ARG A 261 36.98 42.92 98.72
CA ARG A 261 38.31 43.45 98.35
C ARG A 261 38.37 44.98 98.49
N ALA A 262 37.30 45.70 98.15
CA ALA A 262 37.21 47.15 98.34
C ALA A 262 37.22 47.53 99.82
N ALA A 263 36.44 46.86 100.66
CA ALA A 263 36.41 47.08 102.11
C ALA A 263 37.77 46.79 102.77
N TYR A 264 38.43 45.70 102.39
CA TYR A 264 39.78 45.37 102.86
C TYR A 264 40.82 46.43 102.44
N ASN A 265 40.74 46.91 101.20
CA ASN A 265 41.62 47.99 100.72
C ASN A 265 41.35 49.33 101.46
N GLN A 266 40.09 49.64 101.79
CA GLN A 266 39.74 50.81 102.61
C GLN A 266 40.30 50.69 104.03
N GLN A 267 40.17 49.54 104.69
CA GLN A 267 40.78 49.28 106.01
C GLN A 267 42.30 49.43 105.96
N ARG A 268 42.95 48.86 104.94
CA ARG A 268 44.41 48.99 104.72
C ARG A 268 44.85 50.43 104.48
N ALA A 269 44.06 51.21 103.72
CA ALA A 269 44.32 52.63 103.49
C ALA A 269 44.15 53.48 104.77
N ALA A 270 43.11 53.22 105.57
CA ALA A 270 42.91 53.88 106.86
C ALA A 270 44.05 53.58 107.85
N HIS A 271 44.50 52.32 107.93
CA HIS A 271 45.65 51.92 108.75
C HIS A 271 46.95 52.59 108.28
N ALA A 272 47.17 52.74 106.96
CA ALA A 272 48.31 53.46 106.42
C ALA A 272 48.25 54.97 106.74
N ALA A 273 47.06 55.58 106.65
CA ALA A 273 46.86 56.98 107.02
C ALA A 273 47.16 57.25 108.50
N ALA A 274 46.68 56.38 109.40
CA ALA A 274 46.97 56.46 110.84
C ALA A 274 48.47 56.36 111.16
N ILE A 275 49.23 55.53 110.43
CA ILE A 275 50.69 55.46 110.56
C ILE A 275 51.36 56.78 110.11
N GLU A 276 50.91 57.38 109.01
CA GLU A 276 51.44 58.67 108.53
C GLU A 276 51.08 59.83 109.47
N GLU A 277 49.89 59.82 110.07
CA GLU A 277 49.48 60.80 111.07
C GLU A 277 50.31 60.68 112.36
N ALA A 278 50.54 59.45 112.85
CA ALA A 278 51.45 59.20 113.97
C ALA A 278 52.90 59.62 113.66
N ARG A 279 53.38 59.43 112.42
CA ARG A 279 54.69 59.92 111.96
C ARG A 279 54.76 61.45 111.99
N ARG A 280 53.72 62.15 111.53
CA ARG A 280 53.62 63.63 111.58
C ARG A 280 53.61 64.14 113.02
N GLY A 281 52.82 63.55 113.90
CA GLY A 281 52.80 63.90 115.33
C GLY A 281 54.17 63.72 115.99
N HIS A 282 54.85 62.60 115.73
CA HIS A 282 56.20 62.38 116.26
C HIS A 282 57.25 63.35 115.70
N LEU A 283 57.11 63.80 114.45
CA LEU A 283 57.96 64.84 113.87
C LEU A 283 57.70 66.22 114.48
N ALA A 284 56.45 66.58 114.77
CA ALA A 284 56.08 67.83 115.44
C ALA A 284 56.74 67.93 116.82
N VAL A 285 56.59 66.91 117.67
CA VAL A 285 57.21 66.86 119.01
C VAL A 285 58.75 66.95 118.94
N ARG A 286 59.38 66.38 117.91
CA ARG A 286 60.84 66.55 117.67
C ARG A 286 61.23 67.97 117.24
N LEU A 287 60.35 68.71 116.58
CA LEU A 287 60.60 70.10 116.19
C LEU A 287 60.40 71.05 117.39
N GLU A 288 59.36 70.85 118.19
CA GLU A 288 59.14 71.55 119.47
C GLU A 288 60.32 71.36 120.43
N GLY A 289 60.78 70.12 120.62
CA GLY A 289 61.97 69.83 121.43
C GLY A 289 63.28 70.42 120.88
N LYS A 290 63.36 70.70 119.57
CA LYS A 290 64.47 71.46 118.97
C LYS A 290 64.33 72.96 119.20
N MET A 291 63.12 73.52 119.12
CA MET A 291 62.84 74.94 119.40
C MET A 291 63.24 75.30 120.83
N ALA A 292 62.76 74.54 121.82
CA ALA A 292 63.11 74.73 123.24
C ALA A 292 64.64 74.62 123.49
N LYS A 293 65.35 73.81 122.71
CA LYS A 293 66.83 73.72 122.76
C LYS A 293 67.52 74.95 122.14
N VAL A 294 66.93 75.57 121.11
CA VAL A 294 67.44 76.85 120.55
C VAL A 294 67.19 78.01 121.52
N GLU A 295 66.01 78.07 122.13
CA GLU A 295 65.64 79.09 123.12
C GLU A 295 66.57 79.07 124.34
N THR A 296 66.85 77.88 124.89
CA THR A 296 67.80 77.72 126.00
C THR A 296 69.24 78.09 125.63
N ILE A 297 69.69 77.77 124.40
CA ILE A 297 71.00 78.22 123.89
C ILE A 297 71.05 79.74 123.71
N MET A 298 69.95 80.38 123.27
CA MET A 298 69.87 81.84 123.19
C MET A 298 69.95 82.50 124.57
N GLY A 299 69.22 81.98 125.56
CA GLY A 299 69.30 82.46 126.95
C GLY A 299 70.70 82.34 127.56
N GLN A 300 71.40 81.23 127.31
CA GLN A 300 72.81 81.05 127.70
C GLN A 300 73.73 82.07 127.02
N ARG A 301 73.55 82.31 125.72
CA ARG A 301 74.33 83.30 124.96
C ARG A 301 74.13 84.72 125.50
N GLU A 302 72.91 85.08 125.89
CA GLU A 302 72.65 86.37 126.51
C GLU A 302 73.31 86.52 127.89
N ALA A 303 73.29 85.46 128.71
CA ALA A 303 73.96 85.48 130.02
C ALA A 303 75.47 85.76 129.88
N LEU A 304 76.15 85.02 129.00
CA LEU A 304 77.58 85.22 128.68
C LEU A 304 77.87 86.65 128.17
N VAL A 305 76.97 87.23 127.36
CA VAL A 305 77.13 88.62 126.88
C VAL A 305 76.98 89.65 128.01
N ARG A 306 76.19 89.37 129.06
CA ARG A 306 76.10 90.22 130.27
C ARG A 306 77.36 90.10 131.12
N GLU A 307 77.88 88.88 131.30
CA GLU A 307 79.10 88.60 132.06
C GLU A 307 80.35 89.23 131.41
N VAL A 308 80.54 89.08 130.10
CA VAL A 308 81.66 89.72 129.38
C VAL A 308 81.62 91.24 129.51
N LYS A 309 80.43 91.86 129.44
CA LYS A 309 80.27 93.31 129.67
C LYS A 309 80.59 93.72 131.11
N HIS A 310 80.28 92.87 132.08
CA HIS A 310 80.62 93.11 133.49
C HIS A 310 82.14 93.06 133.72
N VAL A 311 82.82 92.04 133.17
CA VAL A 311 84.30 91.92 133.22
C VAL A 311 84.98 93.13 132.57
N GLN A 312 84.51 93.56 131.39
CA GLN A 312 85.03 94.74 130.71
C GLN A 312 84.89 96.03 131.55
N LEU A 313 83.76 96.21 132.24
CA LEU A 313 83.55 97.33 133.17
C LEU A 313 84.48 97.28 134.39
N CYS A 314 84.76 96.09 134.91
CA CYS A 314 85.71 95.92 136.02
C CYS A 314 87.15 96.20 135.59
N MET A 315 87.59 95.69 134.44
CA MET A 315 88.93 95.97 133.90
C MET A 315 89.14 97.46 133.60
N ALA A 316 88.17 98.13 132.98
CA ALA A 316 88.26 99.57 132.69
C ALA A 316 88.45 100.41 133.98
N ARG A 317 87.74 100.03 135.06
CA ARG A 317 87.92 100.65 136.39
C ARG A 317 89.30 100.37 136.99
N GLN A 318 89.85 99.17 136.79
CA GLN A 318 91.17 98.78 137.28
C GLN A 318 92.29 99.55 136.56
N GLU A 319 92.23 99.66 135.22
CA GLU A 319 93.17 100.50 134.45
C GLU A 319 93.13 101.96 134.91
N GLN A 320 91.93 102.51 135.14
CA GLN A 320 91.79 103.91 135.52
C GLN A 320 92.36 104.19 136.92
N ARG A 321 92.23 103.25 137.86
CA ARG A 321 92.95 103.29 139.16
C ARG A 321 94.46 103.26 138.97
N MET A 322 94.98 102.32 138.17
CA MET A 322 96.43 102.21 137.90
C MET A 322 97.01 103.48 137.29
N ARG A 323 96.32 104.11 136.32
CA ARG A 323 96.73 105.39 135.74
C ARG A 323 96.78 106.49 136.81
N SER A 324 95.74 106.61 137.65
CA SER A 324 95.73 107.61 138.73
C SER A 324 96.84 107.42 139.77
N ALA A 325 97.22 106.18 140.09
CA ALA A 325 98.32 105.88 141.00
C ALA A 325 99.70 106.23 140.40
N LEU A 326 99.89 106.00 139.11
CA LEU A 326 101.12 106.40 138.40
C LEU A 326 101.24 107.93 138.27
N GLU A 327 100.13 108.64 138.11
CA GLU A 327 100.11 110.11 138.11
C GLU A 327 100.40 110.73 139.48
N THR A 328 99.96 110.12 140.59
CA THR A 328 100.33 110.60 141.93
C THR A 328 101.80 110.32 142.24
N MET A 329 102.30 109.12 141.89
CA MET A 329 103.71 108.74 142.01
C MET A 329 104.65 109.77 141.36
N GLN A 330 104.36 110.19 140.12
CA GLN A 330 105.19 111.18 139.39
C GLN A 330 105.24 112.58 140.06
N ARG A 331 104.28 112.90 140.94
CA ARG A 331 104.16 114.23 141.57
C ARG A 331 104.71 114.30 143.01
N THR A 332 104.78 113.18 143.73
CA THR A 332 105.07 113.19 145.18
C THR A 332 106.31 112.40 145.61
N GLY A 333 106.82 111.48 144.77
CA GLY A 333 108.04 110.71 145.07
C GLY A 333 107.94 109.71 146.23
N LYS A 334 106.78 109.56 146.88
CA LYS A 334 106.49 108.49 147.83
C LYS A 334 105.73 107.36 147.14
N TRP A 335 106.18 106.12 147.37
CA TRP A 335 105.51 104.92 146.89
C TRP A 335 104.66 104.31 148.00
N GLU A 336 103.34 104.43 147.90
CA GLU A 336 102.39 103.70 148.73
C GLU A 336 101.64 102.74 147.80
N LEU A 337 101.85 101.43 147.99
CA LEU A 337 101.22 100.39 147.18
C LEU A 337 99.75 100.22 147.63
N PRO A 338 98.75 100.36 146.75
CA PRO A 338 97.35 100.19 147.15
C PRO A 338 97.09 98.78 147.69
N ALA A 339 96.42 98.69 148.85
CA ALA A 339 96.26 97.45 149.61
C ALA A 339 95.39 96.38 148.91
N ASP A 340 94.53 96.79 147.98
CA ASP A 340 93.51 95.99 147.29
C ASP A 340 94.03 94.80 146.44
N ILE A 341 95.35 94.60 146.33
CA ILE A 341 95.97 93.65 145.38
C ILE A 341 95.96 92.19 145.90
N LEU A 342 95.68 91.96 147.19
CA LEU A 342 95.93 90.67 147.85
C LEU A 342 94.89 89.55 147.63
N ASP A 343 93.70 89.83 147.08
CA ASP A 343 92.52 88.96 147.27
C ASP A 343 91.95 88.26 146.01
N THR A 344 92.68 88.23 144.89
CA THR A 344 92.18 87.58 143.64
C THR A 344 92.64 86.13 143.43
N ALA A 345 93.35 85.52 144.37
CA ALA A 345 93.81 84.12 144.26
C ALA A 345 92.64 83.11 144.20
N ALA A 346 91.54 83.38 144.91
CA ALA A 346 90.39 82.48 145.01
C ALA A 346 89.52 82.40 143.74
N ALA A 347 89.67 83.34 142.79
CA ALA A 347 88.79 83.43 141.61
C ALA A 347 89.09 82.40 140.51
N LEU A 348 90.27 81.75 140.54
CA LEU A 348 90.79 80.96 139.42
C LEU A 348 90.40 79.47 139.47
N GLU A 349 90.16 78.89 140.65
CA GLU A 349 89.77 77.47 140.77
C GLU A 349 88.34 77.19 140.25
N ALA A 350 87.43 78.17 140.35
CA ALA A 350 86.03 78.00 139.95
C ALA A 350 85.81 77.80 138.44
N ALA A 351 86.79 78.15 137.59
CA ALA A 351 86.65 78.18 136.13
C ALA A 351 86.93 76.84 135.42
N MET A 352 87.41 75.80 136.12
CA MET A 352 87.96 74.59 135.48
C MET A 352 86.99 73.40 135.35
N ALA A 353 85.69 73.55 135.67
CA ALA A 353 84.74 72.44 135.75
C ALA A 353 83.54 72.56 134.78
N ASN A 354 83.63 71.92 133.59
CA ASN A 354 82.57 71.27 132.75
C ASN A 354 83.04 71.17 131.26
N THR A 355 83.30 70.01 130.60
CA THR A 355 82.47 68.82 130.19
C THR A 355 81.62 69.00 128.91
N PHE A 356 81.30 68.02 128.02
CA PHE A 356 81.98 66.82 127.43
C PHE A 356 81.12 66.19 126.26
N ALA A 357 81.69 65.38 125.34
CA ALA A 357 81.09 64.27 124.51
C ALA A 357 80.27 64.43 123.16
N PRO A 358 80.13 63.37 122.28
CA PRO A 358 79.58 63.40 120.87
C PRO A 358 78.63 62.21 120.38
N ALA A 359 78.33 62.05 119.05
CA ALA A 359 78.15 60.77 118.21
C ALA A 359 76.87 60.44 117.32
N ALA A 360 77.06 59.61 116.24
CA ALA A 360 76.18 58.61 115.49
C ALA A 360 74.93 58.97 114.58
N ALA A 361 74.32 58.13 113.68
CA ALA A 361 74.75 57.10 112.66
C ALA A 361 73.60 56.41 111.76
N LEU A 362 73.91 55.98 110.50
CA LEU A 362 73.49 54.76 109.66
C LEU A 362 72.11 54.44 108.92
N SER A 363 72.21 53.91 107.66
CA SER A 363 71.62 52.64 107.02
C SER A 363 70.42 52.47 106.00
N ARG A 364 70.64 51.61 104.94
CA ARG A 364 69.79 50.53 104.27
C ARG A 364 69.20 50.54 102.79
N GLU A 365 68.62 49.40 102.30
CA GLU A 365 68.63 48.81 100.89
C GLU A 365 67.26 48.21 100.34
N ALA A 366 67.07 47.87 99.01
CA ALA A 366 66.18 46.80 98.38
C ALA A 366 66.05 46.75 96.78
N SER A 367 65.45 45.70 96.14
CA SER A 367 65.33 45.44 94.64
C SER A 367 64.20 44.43 94.14
N TYR A 368 63.77 44.33 92.83
CA TYR A 368 62.84 43.26 92.23
C TYR A 368 62.49 43.23 90.66
N SER A 369 62.02 42.08 90.08
CA SER A 369 61.11 41.80 88.86
C SER A 369 61.59 41.84 87.35
N ILE A 370 60.94 41.35 86.22
CA ILE A 370 60.10 40.17 85.75
C ILE A 370 59.87 40.15 84.15
N SER A 371 59.26 39.14 83.44
CA SER A 371 59.18 38.95 81.92
C SER A 371 57.88 38.28 81.28
N GLY A 372 57.68 38.15 79.91
CA GLY A 372 56.46 37.54 79.22
C GLY A 372 56.38 37.28 77.63
N ARG A 373 55.35 36.57 77.07
CA ARG A 373 55.11 36.02 75.63
C ARG A 373 53.60 35.60 75.31
N SER A 374 52.99 35.12 74.15
CA SER A 374 53.26 34.81 72.68
C SER A 374 52.01 34.84 71.67
N SER A 375 51.67 33.83 70.77
CA SER A 375 50.85 34.00 69.48
C SER A 375 49.88 32.85 68.85
N PRO A 376 49.74 32.44 67.52
CA PRO A 376 48.40 32.37 66.76
C PRO A 376 48.00 31.23 65.68
N GLN A 377 46.72 31.23 65.14
CA GLN A 377 46.09 30.62 63.87
C GLN A 377 45.85 29.05 63.71
N PRO A 378 45.33 28.34 62.61
CA PRO A 378 44.92 28.62 61.17
C PRO A 378 43.74 27.81 60.39
N GLN A 379 43.32 28.25 59.15
CA GLN A 379 42.95 27.56 57.81
C GLN A 379 41.70 26.64 57.33
N ARG A 380 41.09 26.99 56.12
CA ARG A 380 40.58 26.33 54.80
C ARG A 380 39.87 24.90 54.65
N PRO A 381 39.43 24.27 53.47
CA PRO A 381 39.06 24.54 51.99
C PRO A 381 37.71 23.79 51.45
N ALA A 382 37.28 23.31 50.21
CA ALA A 382 37.37 23.48 48.68
C ALA A 382 36.39 22.57 47.75
N THR A 383 36.07 22.93 46.46
CA THR A 383 35.73 22.14 45.16
C THR A 383 34.42 21.26 44.91
N PRO A 384 33.99 20.76 43.67
CA PRO A 384 34.21 21.00 42.17
C PRO A 384 32.94 20.96 41.17
N PRO A 385 33.03 21.00 39.77
CA PRO A 385 31.89 21.14 38.76
C PRO A 385 31.72 20.10 37.53
N GLY A 386 30.76 20.32 36.57
CA GLY A 386 30.44 19.58 35.25
C GLY A 386 29.50 20.39 34.26
N ILE A 387 28.93 20.03 33.06
CA ILE A 387 28.90 18.89 32.05
C ILE A 387 28.29 19.34 30.62
N ILE A 388 27.83 18.48 29.64
CA ILE A 388 27.75 18.69 28.12
C ILE A 388 26.40 18.32 27.37
N ALA A 389 26.08 18.91 26.17
CA ALA A 389 25.26 18.32 25.06
C ALA A 389 25.46 18.97 23.63
N GLU A 390 25.24 18.25 22.51
CA GLU A 390 25.33 18.72 21.09
C GLU A 390 24.19 18.18 20.17
N THR A 391 23.96 18.78 18.97
CA THR A 391 23.09 18.25 17.89
C THR A 391 23.60 18.55 16.46
N ARG A 392 23.22 17.76 15.44
CA ARG A 392 23.58 17.94 14.02
C ARG A 392 22.37 17.76 13.07
N VAL A 393 22.48 18.32 11.86
CA VAL A 393 21.41 18.39 10.83
C VAL A 393 21.69 17.42 9.66
N PHE A 394 20.64 16.84 9.07
CA PHE A 394 20.68 15.91 7.94
C PHE A 394 20.33 16.60 6.60
N LYS A 395 20.80 16.05 5.46
CA LYS A 395 20.59 16.65 4.11
C LYS A 395 20.58 15.56 3.02
N PRO A 396 19.58 15.49 2.12
CA PRO A 396 19.54 14.51 1.03
C PRO A 396 20.16 15.03 -0.27
N CYS A 397 20.65 14.11 -1.12
CA CYS A 397 21.11 14.38 -2.48
C CYS A 397 20.24 13.62 -3.50
N GLY A 398 19.88 14.27 -4.60
CA GLY A 398 19.19 13.63 -5.73
C GLY A 398 20.15 12.86 -6.64
N ARG A 399 19.62 11.88 -7.38
CA ARG A 399 20.36 11.05 -8.36
C ARG A 399 19.66 11.12 -9.71
N ALA A 400 20.43 11.35 -10.79
CA ALA A 400 19.88 11.41 -12.15
C ALA A 400 19.52 10.00 -12.68
N GLY A 401 18.51 9.94 -13.56
CA GLY A 401 18.08 8.70 -14.21
C GLY A 401 18.86 8.40 -15.51
N PRO A 402 18.98 7.12 -15.92
CA PRO A 402 19.63 6.72 -17.16
C PRO A 402 18.76 7.00 -18.41
N ALA A 403 19.40 6.97 -19.58
CA ALA A 403 18.74 7.13 -20.89
C ALA A 403 17.95 5.87 -21.32
N PRO A 404 16.91 6.01 -22.17
CA PRO A 404 16.09 4.88 -22.60
C PRO A 404 16.83 3.93 -23.57
N PRO A 405 16.67 2.59 -23.46
CA PRO A 405 17.29 1.62 -24.34
C PRO A 405 16.61 1.55 -25.73
N SER A 406 17.31 0.99 -26.72
CA SER A 406 16.82 0.91 -28.11
C SER A 406 15.71 -0.14 -28.30
N PRO A 407 14.60 0.17 -28.99
CA PRO A 407 13.37 -0.65 -28.99
C PRO A 407 13.40 -1.92 -29.87
N VAL A 408 14.55 -2.27 -30.48
CA VAL A 408 14.61 -3.35 -31.49
C VAL A 408 15.05 -4.71 -30.91
N ARG A 409 15.71 -4.74 -29.74
CA ARG A 409 16.09 -6.00 -29.07
C ARG A 409 14.95 -6.55 -28.20
N SER A 410 14.28 -5.70 -27.41
CA SER A 410 13.25 -6.14 -26.45
C SER A 410 12.12 -6.90 -27.14
N ALA A 411 11.61 -6.41 -28.28
CA ALA A 411 10.48 -7.03 -29.01
C ALA A 411 10.68 -8.52 -29.38
N ARG A 412 11.93 -9.01 -29.52
CA ARG A 412 12.19 -10.44 -29.73
C ARG A 412 12.19 -11.24 -28.42
N GLN A 413 12.75 -10.67 -27.35
CA GLN A 413 12.79 -11.28 -26.02
C GLN A 413 11.40 -11.28 -25.36
N GLU A 414 10.61 -10.22 -25.57
CA GLU A 414 9.19 -10.15 -25.25
C GLU A 414 8.40 -11.26 -25.96
N ALA A 415 8.66 -11.53 -27.24
CA ALA A 415 8.00 -12.61 -27.99
C ALA A 415 8.43 -14.02 -27.52
N GLU A 416 9.71 -14.23 -27.18
CA GLU A 416 10.18 -15.47 -26.57
C GLU A 416 9.56 -15.69 -25.18
N LEU A 417 9.48 -14.64 -24.36
CA LEU A 417 8.88 -14.70 -23.02
C LEU A 417 7.36 -14.89 -23.08
N GLN A 418 6.66 -14.23 -23.99
CA GLN A 418 5.23 -14.47 -24.27
C GLN A 418 4.99 -15.94 -24.65
N ARG A 419 5.79 -16.49 -25.58
CA ARG A 419 5.69 -17.90 -25.97
C ARG A 419 5.94 -18.86 -24.78
N VAL A 420 6.96 -18.60 -23.95
CA VAL A 420 7.23 -19.44 -22.77
C VAL A 420 6.08 -19.37 -21.75
N LEU A 421 5.41 -18.22 -21.61
CA LEU A 421 4.22 -18.08 -20.79
C LEU A 421 3.00 -18.80 -21.40
N GLU A 422 2.78 -18.72 -22.71
CA GLU A 422 1.72 -19.47 -23.41
C GLU A 422 1.90 -20.99 -23.26
N GLU A 423 3.11 -21.50 -23.48
CA GLU A 423 3.43 -22.93 -23.29
C GLU A 423 3.22 -23.39 -21.83
N GLU A 424 3.41 -22.50 -20.85
CA GLU A 424 3.19 -22.83 -19.43
C GLU A 424 1.73 -22.68 -18.99
N ILE A 425 0.96 -21.77 -19.58
CA ILE A 425 -0.50 -21.66 -19.39
C ILE A 425 -1.20 -22.95 -19.88
N VAL A 426 -0.77 -23.49 -21.03
CA VAL A 426 -1.29 -24.77 -21.54
C VAL A 426 -0.97 -25.90 -20.56
N ARG A 427 0.28 -26.02 -20.09
CA ARG A 427 0.65 -27.04 -19.09
C ARG A 427 -0.12 -26.88 -17.78
N GLU A 428 -0.34 -25.65 -17.31
CA GLU A 428 -1.10 -25.43 -16.08
C GLU A 428 -2.55 -25.90 -16.21
N MET A 429 -3.19 -25.73 -17.38
CA MET A 429 -4.50 -26.33 -17.67
C MET A 429 -4.45 -27.86 -17.71
N GLU A 430 -3.42 -28.47 -18.30
CA GLU A 430 -3.21 -29.92 -18.31
C GLU A 430 -3.05 -30.48 -16.88
N ARG A 431 -2.35 -29.74 -15.99
CA ARG A 431 -2.21 -30.06 -14.57
C ARG A 431 -3.53 -29.94 -13.82
N GLU A 432 -4.31 -28.88 -14.04
CA GLU A 432 -5.63 -28.73 -13.42
C GLU A 432 -6.57 -29.87 -13.85
N GLN A 433 -6.53 -30.26 -15.14
CA GLN A 433 -7.28 -31.41 -15.63
C GLN A 433 -6.84 -32.71 -14.94
N ALA A 434 -5.53 -32.99 -14.88
CA ALA A 434 -5.00 -34.18 -14.18
C ALA A 434 -5.36 -34.21 -12.68
N LEU A 435 -5.34 -33.06 -11.99
CA LEU A 435 -5.79 -32.93 -10.58
C LEU A 435 -7.30 -33.08 -10.39
N SER A 436 -8.08 -33.07 -11.47
CA SER A 436 -9.54 -33.28 -11.48
C SER A 436 -9.93 -34.69 -11.90
N GLU A 437 -9.09 -35.37 -12.68
CA GLU A 437 -9.32 -36.74 -13.16
C GLU A 437 -8.83 -37.81 -12.16
N GLU A 438 -7.84 -37.51 -11.31
CA GLU A 438 -7.27 -38.44 -10.33
C GLU A 438 -8.08 -38.49 -9.01
N PRO A 439 -8.79 -39.59 -8.69
CA PRO A 439 -9.61 -39.69 -7.47
C PRO A 439 -8.82 -40.11 -6.22
N ASP A 440 -7.66 -40.76 -6.34
CA ASP A 440 -6.90 -41.19 -5.16
C ASP A 440 -6.12 -40.02 -4.53
N HIS A 441 -6.23 -39.89 -3.22
CA HIS A 441 -5.56 -38.86 -2.44
C HIS A 441 -4.03 -39.00 -2.46
N GLU A 442 -3.48 -40.22 -2.41
CA GLU A 442 -2.02 -40.40 -2.44
C GLU A 442 -1.45 -40.26 -3.86
N ALA A 443 -2.16 -40.67 -4.90
CA ALA A 443 -1.82 -40.35 -6.30
C ALA A 443 -1.84 -38.83 -6.55
N ARG A 444 -2.93 -38.14 -6.18
CA ARG A 444 -3.06 -36.68 -6.30
C ARG A 444 -1.97 -35.91 -5.55
N LYS A 445 -1.54 -36.41 -4.39
CA LYS A 445 -0.42 -35.87 -3.59
C LYS A 445 0.96 -36.12 -4.22
N ARG A 446 1.12 -37.11 -5.09
CA ARG A 446 2.32 -37.29 -5.94
C ARG A 446 2.30 -36.31 -7.11
N LEU A 447 1.17 -36.19 -7.81
CA LEU A 447 0.97 -35.21 -8.88
C LEU A 447 1.28 -33.79 -8.40
N LEU A 448 0.77 -33.39 -7.21
CA LEU A 448 1.05 -32.07 -6.62
C LEU A 448 2.55 -31.81 -6.33
N ARG A 449 3.38 -32.85 -6.15
CA ARG A 449 4.85 -32.70 -6.01
C ARG A 449 5.51 -32.54 -7.36
N GLN A 450 5.15 -33.40 -8.33
CA GLN A 450 5.65 -33.31 -9.71
C GLN A 450 5.32 -31.94 -10.32
N PHE A 451 4.11 -31.44 -10.10
CA PHE A 451 3.68 -30.12 -10.57
C PHE A 451 4.36 -28.96 -9.82
N ALA A 452 4.84 -29.16 -8.58
CA ALA A 452 5.70 -28.18 -7.93
C ALA A 452 7.11 -28.15 -8.56
N GLU A 453 7.71 -29.32 -8.80
CA GLU A 453 9.01 -29.47 -9.48
C GLU A 453 8.97 -28.88 -10.90
N GLU A 454 7.91 -29.15 -11.68
CA GLU A 454 7.71 -28.57 -13.00
C GLU A 454 7.53 -27.04 -12.97
N ARG A 455 6.77 -26.50 -12.02
CA ARG A 455 6.57 -25.05 -11.88
C ARG A 455 7.87 -24.34 -11.49
N GLU A 456 8.73 -24.94 -10.66
CA GLU A 456 10.07 -24.40 -10.41
C GLU A 456 10.96 -24.48 -11.67
N ALA A 457 10.89 -25.57 -12.44
CA ALA A 457 11.58 -25.65 -13.73
C ALA A 457 11.03 -24.66 -14.78
N ALA A 458 9.75 -24.29 -14.72
CA ALA A 458 9.15 -23.23 -15.53
C ALA A 458 9.62 -21.84 -15.12
N LYS A 459 9.60 -21.53 -13.81
CA LYS A 459 10.18 -20.29 -13.27
C LYS A 459 11.64 -20.15 -13.65
N ALA A 460 12.44 -21.21 -13.54
CA ALA A 460 13.86 -21.20 -13.93
C ALA A 460 14.03 -20.89 -15.43
N ARG A 461 13.17 -21.42 -16.31
CA ARG A 461 13.19 -21.09 -17.75
C ARG A 461 12.80 -19.62 -18.01
N ILE A 462 11.76 -19.11 -17.36
CA ILE A 462 11.34 -17.69 -17.49
C ILE A 462 12.45 -16.75 -16.99
N LEU A 463 13.04 -17.05 -15.83
CA LEU A 463 14.16 -16.30 -15.26
C LEU A 463 15.41 -16.35 -16.14
N ALA A 464 15.69 -17.48 -16.81
CA ALA A 464 16.81 -17.60 -17.75
C ALA A 464 16.59 -16.83 -19.08
N VAL A 465 15.34 -16.60 -19.50
CA VAL A 465 15.02 -15.67 -20.61
C VAL A 465 15.24 -14.23 -20.16
N GLY A 466 14.82 -13.87 -18.95
CA GLY A 466 15.03 -12.53 -18.38
C GLY A 466 16.49 -12.21 -18.01
N SER A 467 17.27 -13.18 -17.52
CA SER A 467 18.68 -12.94 -17.15
C SER A 467 19.55 -12.65 -18.37
N ARG A 468 19.25 -13.30 -19.51
CA ARG A 468 19.87 -12.99 -20.82
C ARG A 468 19.60 -11.56 -21.28
N GLU A 469 18.50 -10.94 -20.84
CA GLU A 469 18.27 -9.52 -21.10
C GLU A 469 19.24 -8.66 -20.27
N ALA A 470 19.40 -8.94 -18.98
CA ALA A 470 20.35 -8.24 -18.12
C ALA A 470 21.81 -8.41 -18.57
N GLU A 471 22.21 -9.63 -18.98
CA GLU A 471 23.53 -9.94 -19.53
C GLU A 471 23.76 -9.19 -20.86
N ALA A 472 22.82 -9.24 -21.81
CA ALA A 472 22.93 -8.55 -23.09
C ALA A 472 22.76 -7.02 -23.02
N GLN A 473 22.25 -6.48 -21.90
CA GLN A 473 22.30 -5.06 -21.56
C GLN A 473 23.65 -4.66 -20.95
N ALA A 474 24.25 -5.51 -20.10
CA ALA A 474 25.58 -5.29 -19.55
C ALA A 474 26.66 -5.27 -20.65
N GLU A 475 26.68 -6.29 -21.52
CA GLU A 475 27.57 -6.37 -22.70
C GLU A 475 27.39 -5.22 -23.71
N ALA A 476 26.27 -4.47 -23.63
CA ALA A 476 25.99 -3.30 -24.46
C ALA A 476 26.28 -1.96 -23.74
N SER A 477 26.87 -2.02 -22.55
CA SER A 477 27.21 -0.86 -21.71
C SER A 477 28.71 -0.73 -21.36
N GLU A 478 29.52 -1.71 -21.79
CA GLU A 478 31.00 -1.66 -21.83
C GLU A 478 31.49 -1.16 -23.20
#